data_AF-A0A3M2GZY4-F1
#
_entry.id   AF-A0A3M2GZY4-F1
#
_cell.length_a   1.000
_cell.length_b   1.000
_cell.length_c   1.000
_cell.angle_alpha   90.00
_cell.angle_beta   90.00
_cell.angle_gamma   90.00
#
_symmetry.space_group_name_H-M   'P 1'
#
loop_
_entity.id
_entity.type
_entity.pdbx_description
1 polymer ?
#
loop_
_entity_poly.entity_id
_entity_poly.type
_entity_poly.pdbx_seq_one_letter_code
_entity_poly.pdbx_strand_id
1 'polypeptide(L)'
;MLIILSFIIFLLFSCSVHTKTSTKEDVLSCTPTLDEKAIRPTVCGRCEIRLKDGKLYIEEARDCPRYEVYRCTRSDGKSFYINNLNCQPFDR
;
A
#
# COMPACT_ATOMS: atom_id res chain seq x y z
N MET A 1 -4.02 8.90 49.20
CA MET A 1 -5.01 9.01 48.11
C MET A 1 -4.37 9.61 46.84
N LEU A 2 -3.20 9.12 46.41
CA LEU A 2 -2.45 9.74 45.30
C LEU A 2 -1.67 8.75 44.42
N ILE A 3 -1.99 7.45 44.48
CA ILE A 3 -1.26 6.39 43.75
C ILE A 3 -2.15 5.67 42.73
N ILE A 4 -3.47 5.91 42.77
CA ILE A 4 -4.45 5.19 41.93
C ILE A 4 -4.75 5.96 40.62
N LEU A 5 -4.31 7.23 40.51
CA LEU A 5 -4.63 8.08 39.35
C LEU A 5 -3.61 7.98 38.19
N SER A 6 -2.55 7.19 38.33
CA SER A 6 -1.49 7.08 37.30
C SER A 6 -1.66 5.88 36.36
N PHE A 7 -2.57 4.95 36.66
CA PHE A 7 -2.76 3.73 35.85
C PHE A 7 -3.79 3.87 34.71
N ILE A 8 -4.56 4.96 34.65
CA ILE A 8 -5.68 5.10 33.71
C ILE A 8 -5.27 5.79 32.40
N ILE A 9 -4.13 6.48 32.35
CA ILE A 9 -3.77 7.33 31.19
C ILE A 9 -3.01 6.57 30.09
N PHE A 10 -2.45 5.38 30.36
CA PHE A 10 -1.63 4.66 29.37
C PHE A 10 -2.41 3.72 28.42
N LEU A 11 -3.74 3.62 28.55
CA LEU A 11 -4.56 2.69 27.76
C LEU A 11 -5.27 3.31 26.54
N LEU A 12 -5.08 4.60 26.24
CA LEU A 12 -5.84 5.29 25.18
C LEU A 12 -5.08 5.52 23.86
N PHE A 13 -3.83 5.07 23.73
CA PHE A 13 -3.08 5.15 22.47
C PHE A 13 -2.84 3.79 21.82
N SER A 14 -3.86 2.94 21.81
CA SER A 14 -3.93 1.88 20.80
C SER A 14 -4.62 2.45 19.56
N CYS A 15 -3.94 3.34 18.84
CA CYS A 15 -4.25 3.56 17.43
C CYS A 15 -3.94 2.23 16.73
N SER A 16 -4.93 1.33 16.68
CA SER A 16 -4.95 0.23 15.73
C SER A 16 -4.98 0.86 14.34
N VAL A 17 -3.80 1.16 13.79
CA VAL A 17 -3.64 1.46 12.37
C VAL A 17 -4.11 0.20 11.65
N HIS A 18 -5.36 0.24 11.21
CA HIS A 18 -5.98 -0.82 10.46
C HIS A 18 -5.37 -0.76 9.06
N THR A 19 -4.19 -1.36 8.87
CA THR A 19 -3.58 -1.48 7.55
C THR A 19 -4.50 -2.38 6.73
N LYS A 20 -5.34 -1.76 5.91
CA LYS A 20 -6.24 -2.47 5.01
C LYS A 20 -5.40 -3.08 3.90
N THR A 21 -4.87 -4.28 4.14
CA THR A 21 -4.09 -5.02 3.16
C THR A 21 -5.05 -5.62 2.14
N SER A 22 -4.97 -5.15 0.90
CA SER A 22 -5.65 -5.79 -0.21
C SER A 22 -4.70 -6.79 -0.87
N THR A 23 -5.09 -8.05 -0.94
CA THR A 23 -4.30 -9.12 -1.55
C THR A 23 -4.95 -9.61 -2.84
N LYS A 24 -4.17 -9.63 -3.94
CA LYS A 24 -4.55 -10.33 -5.18
C LYS A 24 -3.64 -11.53 -5.38
N GLU A 25 -4.23 -12.71 -5.46
CA GLU A 25 -3.51 -13.94 -5.78
C GLU A 25 -3.16 -13.99 -7.28
N ASP A 26 -2.21 -14.86 -7.65
CA ASP A 26 -1.84 -15.14 -9.04
C ASP A 26 -1.19 -13.99 -9.82
N VAL A 27 -0.31 -13.21 -9.17
CA VAL A 27 0.49 -12.17 -9.83
C VAL A 27 1.94 -12.63 -9.95
N LEU A 28 2.46 -12.72 -11.17
CA LEU A 28 3.83 -13.16 -11.46
C LEU A 28 4.86 -12.04 -11.33
N SER A 29 4.49 -10.84 -11.75
CA SER A 29 5.40 -9.69 -11.75
C SER A 29 4.61 -8.39 -11.63
N CYS A 30 5.18 -7.39 -10.95
CA CYS A 30 4.71 -6.00 -10.99
C CYS A 30 5.94 -5.10 -11.10
N THR A 31 6.00 -4.28 -12.15
CA THR A 31 7.17 -3.42 -12.45
C THR A 31 6.73 -1.97 -12.64
N PRO A 32 7.47 -0.99 -12.09
CA PRO A 32 7.23 0.42 -12.37
C PRO A 32 7.32 0.70 -13.87
N THR A 33 6.42 1.53 -14.38
CA THR A 33 6.37 1.90 -15.80
C THR A 33 6.89 3.31 -16.05
N LEU A 34 7.03 4.13 -15.00
CA LEU A 34 7.50 5.49 -15.13
C LEU A 34 9.02 5.52 -14.99
N ASP A 35 9.71 6.00 -16.01
CA ASP A 35 11.13 6.25 -15.94
C ASP A 35 11.46 7.46 -15.04
N GLU A 36 12.74 7.73 -14.82
CA GLU A 36 13.18 8.83 -13.95
C GLU A 36 12.76 10.22 -14.45
N LYS A 37 12.61 10.37 -15.77
CA LYS A 37 12.29 11.63 -16.47
C LYS A 37 10.79 11.85 -16.64
N ALA A 38 9.97 10.84 -16.36
CA ALA A 38 8.53 10.90 -16.52
C ALA A 38 7.92 12.01 -15.65
N ILE A 39 7.06 12.81 -16.27
CA ILE A 39 6.27 13.83 -15.58
C ILE A 39 5.36 13.11 -14.59
N ARG A 40 5.50 13.45 -13.31
CA ARG A 40 4.70 12.91 -12.22
C ARG A 40 3.81 14.01 -11.63
N PRO A 41 2.60 13.65 -11.19
CA PRO A 41 1.80 14.53 -10.35
C PRO A 41 2.58 15.01 -9.13
N THR A 42 2.36 16.25 -8.72
CA THR A 42 2.93 16.84 -7.48
C THR A 42 2.17 16.36 -6.23
N VAL A 43 1.86 15.06 -6.18
CA VAL A 43 1.19 14.42 -5.04
C VAL A 43 1.98 13.19 -4.62
N CYS A 44 1.93 12.90 -3.31
CA CYS A 44 2.46 11.66 -2.76
C CYS A 44 1.63 10.46 -3.23
N GLY A 45 2.29 9.32 -3.44
CA GLY A 45 1.61 8.04 -3.38
C GLY A 45 1.02 7.82 -1.98
N ARG A 46 -0.10 7.09 -1.91
CA ARG A 46 -0.81 6.77 -0.68
C ARG A 46 -0.58 5.33 -0.22
N CYS A 47 -0.17 4.44 -1.13
CA CYS A 47 0.14 3.05 -0.81
C CYS A 47 1.55 2.64 -1.21
N GLU A 48 2.02 1.58 -0.57
CA GLU A 48 3.12 0.76 -1.04
C GLU A 48 2.56 -0.47 -1.74
N ILE A 49 3.17 -0.81 -2.89
CA ILE A 49 2.79 -1.97 -3.69
C ILE A 49 3.96 -2.94 -3.64
N ARG A 50 3.73 -4.14 -3.11
CA ARG A 50 4.76 -5.17 -2.92
C ARG A 50 4.28 -6.48 -3.49
N LEU A 51 5.16 -7.16 -4.23
CA LEU A 51 4.91 -8.53 -4.69
C LEU A 51 5.72 -9.48 -3.81
N LYS A 52 5.05 -10.42 -3.17
CA LYS A 52 5.70 -11.44 -2.33
C LYS A 52 4.96 -12.77 -2.50
N ASP A 53 5.71 -13.84 -2.74
CA ASP A 53 5.18 -15.20 -2.85
C ASP A 53 4.00 -15.34 -3.84
N GLY A 54 4.08 -14.64 -4.99
CA GLY A 54 3.03 -14.65 -6.03
C GLY A 54 1.77 -13.86 -5.67
N LYS A 55 1.78 -13.14 -4.54
CA LYS A 55 0.67 -12.30 -4.07
C LYS A 55 1.03 -10.84 -4.12
N LEU A 56 0.10 -10.04 -4.65
CA LEU A 56 0.21 -8.59 -4.67
C LEU A 56 -0.35 -8.02 -3.36
N TYR A 57 0.49 -7.34 -2.60
CA TYR A 57 0.15 -6.62 -1.38
C TYR A 57 0.06 -5.13 -1.67
N ILE A 58 -1.08 -4.53 -1.30
CA ILE A 58 -1.31 -3.09 -1.37
C ILE A 58 -1.62 -2.62 0.05
N GLU A 59 -0.74 -1.81 0.61
CA GLU A 59 -0.80 -1.36 2.01
C GLU A 59 -0.68 0.17 2.07
N GLU A 60 -1.29 0.81 3.07
CA GLU A 60 -1.12 2.24 3.26
C GLU A 60 0.36 2.56 3.56
N ALA A 61 0.89 3.53 2.83
CA ALA A 61 2.26 3.99 3.03
C ALA A 61 2.33 4.78 4.35
N ARG A 62 3.41 4.57 5.11
CA ARG A 62 3.68 5.36 6.32
C ARG A 62 4.26 6.74 5.99
N ASP A 63 4.94 6.82 4.85
CA ASP A 63 5.62 8.03 4.35
C ASP A 63 4.93 8.58 3.09
N CYS A 64 5.61 9.51 2.39
CA CYS A 64 5.20 10.06 1.10
C CYS A 64 5.99 9.36 -0.03
N PRO A 65 5.63 8.12 -0.45
CA PRO A 65 6.32 7.47 -1.56
C PRO A 65 6.08 8.27 -2.84
N ARG A 66 7.06 8.21 -3.75
CA ARG A 66 6.93 8.79 -5.09
C ARG A 66 5.72 8.17 -5.79
N TYR A 67 4.94 9.00 -6.50
CA TYR A 67 3.89 8.48 -7.37
C TYR A 67 4.47 7.51 -8.41
N GLU A 68 3.88 6.33 -8.50
CA GLU A 68 4.26 5.30 -9.46
C GLU A 68 3.04 4.59 -10.06
N VAL A 69 3.24 4.14 -11.30
CA VAL A 69 2.31 3.25 -12.00
C VAL A 69 3.06 1.95 -12.26
N TYR A 70 2.42 0.83 -11.97
CA TYR A 70 2.97 -0.50 -12.10
C TYR A 70 2.21 -1.27 -13.17
N ARG A 71 2.94 -1.95 -14.05
CA ARG A 71 2.39 -2.99 -14.92
C ARG A 71 2.55 -4.32 -14.22
N CYS A 72 1.42 -4.94 -13.88
CA CYS A 72 1.37 -6.24 -13.26
C CYS A 72 0.94 -7.31 -14.28
N THR A 73 1.57 -8.47 -14.23
CA THR A 73 1.25 -9.63 -15.08
C THR A 73 0.79 -10.77 -14.21
N ARG A 74 -0.36 -11.35 -14.55
CA ARG A 74 -0.99 -12.47 -13.87
C ARG A 74 -0.43 -13.80 -14.35
N SER A 75 -0.68 -14.87 -13.59
CA SER A 75 -0.31 -16.25 -13.97
C SER A 75 -0.94 -16.71 -15.29
N ASP A 76 -2.10 -16.18 -15.66
CA ASP A 76 -2.78 -16.44 -16.93
C ASP A 76 -2.19 -15.66 -18.13
N GLY A 77 -1.08 -14.93 -17.92
CA GLY A 77 -0.42 -14.09 -18.92
C GLY A 77 -1.07 -12.73 -19.17
N LYS A 78 -2.27 -12.47 -18.62
CA LYS A 78 -2.93 -11.16 -18.76
C LYS A 78 -2.20 -10.12 -17.92
N SER A 79 -2.23 -8.87 -18.39
CA SER A 79 -1.61 -7.75 -17.68
C SER A 79 -2.63 -6.68 -17.32
N PHE A 80 -2.39 -6.00 -16.20
CA PHE A 80 -3.18 -4.89 -15.71
C PHE A 80 -2.28 -3.79 -15.14
N TYR A 81 -2.82 -2.59 -15.00
CA TYR A 81 -2.10 -1.45 -14.42
C TYR A 81 -2.70 -1.09 -13.06
N ILE A 82 -1.83 -0.73 -12.13
CA ILE A 82 -2.18 -0.18 -10.83
C ILE A 82 -1.28 1.01 -10.55
N ASN A 83 -1.80 2.04 -9.89
CA ASN A 83 -0.98 3.13 -9.37
C ASN A 83 -1.01 3.14 -7.86
N ASN A 84 -0.05 3.80 -7.25
CA ASN A 84 0.02 3.88 -5.79
C ASN A 84 -0.76 5.05 -5.20
N LEU A 85 -1.76 5.62 -5.90
CA LEU A 85 -2.64 6.65 -5.33
C LEU A 85 -3.85 6.07 -4.61
N ASN A 86 -4.31 4.88 -5.01
CA ASN A 86 -5.47 4.25 -4.40
C ASN A 86 -5.06 2.94 -3.72
N CYS A 87 -5.21 2.88 -2.39
CA CYS A 87 -4.94 1.70 -1.59
C CYS A 87 -6.06 0.63 -1.71
N GLN A 88 -6.93 0.74 -2.71
CA GLN A 88 -8.05 -0.16 -2.92
C GLN A 88 -7.73 -1.22 -3.98
N PRO A 89 -8.24 -2.45 -3.81
CA PRO A 89 -8.20 -3.46 -4.87
C PRO A 89 -8.88 -2.93 -6.12
N PHE A 90 -8.20 -3.04 -7.26
CA PHE A 90 -8.81 -2.80 -8.56
C PHE A 90 -9.62 -4.05 -8.94
N ASP A 91 -10.86 -4.12 -8.44
CA ASP A 91 -11.86 -5.04 -8.94
C ASP A 91 -12.64 -4.31 -10.04
N ARG A 92 -12.35 -4.66 -11.29
CA ARG A 92 -13.26 -4.43 -12.42
C ARG A 92 -13.75 -5.78 -12.90
#